data_AF-B5FFT8-F1
#
_entry.id   AF-B5FFT8-F1
#
_cell.length_a   1.000
_cell.length_b   1.000
_cell.length_c   1.000
_cell.angle_alpha   90.00
_cell.angle_beta   90.00
_cell.angle_gamma   90.00
#
_symmetry.space_group_name_H-M   'P 1'
#
loop_
_entity.id
_entity.type
_entity.pdbx_description
1 polymer ?
#
loop_
_entity_poly.entity_id
_entity_poly.type
_entity_poly.pdbx_seq_one_letter_code
_entity_poly.pdbx_strand_id
1 'polypeptide(L)'
;MRFKELDVWKRSFKVSVYICKSMRSCKDLGFKDQICRSSVSVPSNIAEGSERGSNKDNIRFLFYAKGSCAELLTQVLLATEIGYLKKMKSVI
;
A
#
# COMPACT_ATOMS: atom_id res chain seq x y z
N MET A 1 -0.67 -19.69 -10.58
CA MET A 1 -0.18 -18.36 -11.02
C MET A 1 0.69 -17.82 -9.91
N ARG A 2 1.92 -17.37 -10.19
CA ARG A 2 2.76 -16.80 -9.13
C ARG A 2 2.33 -15.36 -8.91
N PHE A 3 2.03 -14.95 -7.68
CA PHE A 3 1.56 -13.59 -7.40
C PHE A 3 2.50 -12.49 -7.92
N LYS A 4 3.81 -12.76 -8.00
CA LYS A 4 4.82 -11.84 -8.54
C LYS A 4 4.61 -11.50 -10.02
N GLU A 5 3.85 -12.32 -10.75
CA GLU A 5 3.49 -12.08 -12.15
C GLU A 5 2.29 -11.15 -12.29
N LEU A 6 1.47 -10.98 -11.23
CA LEU A 6 0.30 -10.10 -11.22
C LEU A 6 0.71 -8.62 -11.31
N ASP A 7 0.17 -7.90 -12.28
CA ASP A 7 0.46 -6.46 -12.41
C ASP A 7 -0.07 -5.63 -11.23
N VAL A 8 -1.20 -6.04 -10.64
CA VAL A 8 -1.71 -5.40 -9.42
C VAL A 8 -0.73 -5.52 -8.25
N TRP A 9 -0.06 -6.68 -8.13
CA TRP A 9 0.96 -6.89 -7.10
C TRP A 9 2.22 -6.06 -7.39
N LYS A 10 2.71 -6.06 -8.63
CA LYS A 10 3.90 -5.27 -9.03
C LYS A 10 3.67 -3.77 -8.77
N ARG A 11 2.48 -3.26 -9.10
CA ARG A 11 2.11 -1.86 -8.90
C ARG A 11 2.02 -1.51 -7.42
N SER A 12 1.32 -2.32 -6.62
CA SER A 12 1.20 -2.08 -5.19
C SER A 12 2.57 -2.15 -4.48
N PHE A 13 3.41 -3.12 -4.84
CA PHE A 13 4.77 -3.22 -4.31
C PHE A 13 5.62 -1.97 -4.60
N LYS A 14 5.54 -1.44 -5.84
CA LYS A 14 6.22 -0.18 -6.20
C LYS A 14 5.71 1.01 -5.37
N VAL A 15 4.40 1.08 -5.12
CA VAL A 15 3.81 2.11 -4.24
C VAL A 15 4.32 1.96 -2.82
N SER A 16 4.35 0.76 -2.24
CA SER A 16 4.89 0.54 -0.89
C SER A 16 6.35 0.97 -0.78
N VAL A 17 7.18 0.63 -1.77
CA VAL A 17 8.59 1.08 -1.82
C VAL A 17 8.68 2.61 -1.84
N TYR A 18 7.84 3.27 -2.64
CA TYR A 18 7.82 4.73 -2.73
C TYR A 18 7.42 5.38 -1.39
N ILE A 19 6.36 4.87 -0.75
CA ILE A 19 5.87 5.39 0.54
C ILE A 19 6.92 5.21 1.63
N CYS A 20 7.46 3.99 1.80
CA CYS A 20 8.48 3.71 2.80
C CYS A 20 9.75 4.58 2.62
N LYS A 21 10.16 4.85 1.37
CA LYS A 21 11.28 5.75 1.08
C LYS A 21 10.93 7.21 1.41
N SER A 22 9.74 7.67 1.02
CA SER A 22 9.30 9.05 1.26
C SER A 22 9.17 9.38 2.74
N MET A 23 8.82 8.39 3.57
CA MET A 23 8.67 8.56 5.01
C MET A 23 9.97 8.38 5.80
N ARG A 24 11.11 8.12 5.14
CA ARG A 24 12.38 7.81 5.83
C ARG A 24 12.81 8.91 6.81
N SER A 25 12.67 10.17 6.40
CA SER A 25 13.02 11.37 7.17
C SER A 25 11.88 11.95 8.01
N CYS A 26 10.69 11.34 7.98
CA CYS A 26 9.58 11.79 8.82
C CYS A 26 9.90 11.54 10.29
N LYS A 27 9.77 12.58 11.12
CA LYS A 27 10.04 12.53 12.57
C LYS A 27 8.83 12.07 13.38
N ASP A 28 7.62 12.17 12.83
CA ASP A 28 6.42 11.57 13.42
C ASP A 28 6.47 10.06 13.18
N LEU A 29 6.98 9.33 14.17
CA LEU A 29 7.15 7.88 14.10
C LEU A 29 5.80 7.14 14.07
N GLY A 30 4.76 7.70 14.70
CA GLY A 30 3.44 7.09 14.74
C GLY A 30 2.76 7.14 13.37
N PHE A 31 2.77 8.31 12.74
CA PHE A 31 2.23 8.46 11.39
C PHE A 31 3.05 7.68 10.36
N LYS A 32 4.39 7.74 10.47
CA LYS A 32 5.31 6.97 9.63
C LYS A 32 5.02 5.48 9.69
N ASP A 33 4.83 4.91 10.88
CA ASP A 33 4.52 3.49 11.02
C ASP A 33 3.19 3.14 10.36
N GLN A 34 2.12 3.89 10.65
CA GLN A 34 0.80 3.62 10.09
C GLN A 34 0.78 3.64 8.56
N ILE A 35 1.33 4.69 7.93
CA ILE A 35 1.32 4.81 6.46
C ILE A 35 2.24 3.77 5.80
N CYS A 36 3.36 3.40 6.42
CA CYS A 36 4.21 2.34 5.90
C CYS A 36 3.48 0.98 5.97
N ARG A 37 2.83 0.68 7.11
CA ARG A 37 2.09 -0.57 7.32
C ARG A 37 0.90 -0.71 6.38
N SER A 38 0.07 0.32 6.22
CA SER A 38 -1.04 0.28 5.26
C SER A 38 -0.52 0.05 3.83
N SER A 39 0.59 0.72 3.46
CA SER A 39 1.20 0.55 2.14
C SER A 39 1.73 -0.86 1.90
N VAL A 40 2.40 -1.48 2.88
CA VAL A 40 2.97 -2.83 2.78
C VAL A 40 1.86 -3.88 2.83
N SER A 41 0.76 -3.61 3.54
CA SER A 41 -0.39 -4.52 3.65
C SER A 41 -1.04 -4.83 2.30
N VAL A 42 -1.03 -3.89 1.33
CA VAL A 42 -1.63 -4.11 0.01
C VAL A 42 -0.96 -5.27 -0.77
N PRO A 43 0.35 -5.22 -1.11
CA PRO A 43 1.00 -6.34 -1.79
C PRO A 43 1.06 -7.61 -0.93
N SER A 44 1.14 -7.49 0.41
CA SER A 44 1.15 -8.63 1.31
C SER A 44 -0.15 -9.43 1.25
N ASN A 45 -1.31 -8.77 1.32
CA ASN A 45 -2.60 -9.45 1.20
C ASN A 45 -2.79 -10.08 -0.18
N ILE A 46 -2.36 -9.43 -1.27
CA ILE A 46 -2.42 -10.01 -2.61
C ILE A 46 -1.58 -11.30 -2.69
N ALA A 47 -0.36 -11.28 -2.14
CA ALA A 47 0.50 -12.45 -2.11
C ALA A 47 -0.12 -13.57 -1.26
N GLU A 48 -0.58 -13.25 -0.05
CA GLU A 48 -1.17 -14.23 0.86
C GLU A 48 -2.42 -14.89 0.29
N GLY A 49 -3.32 -14.12 -0.33
CA GLY A 49 -4.49 -14.66 -1.01
C GLY A 49 -4.14 -15.61 -2.15
N SER A 50 -3.10 -15.29 -2.92
CA SER A 50 -2.64 -16.11 -4.04
C SER A 50 -2.00 -17.42 -3.61
N GLU A 51 -1.43 -17.49 -2.40
CA GLU A 51 -0.72 -18.68 -1.88
C GLU A 51 -1.64 -19.62 -1.09
N ARG A 52 -2.84 -19.18 -0.67
CA ARG A 52 -3.77 -19.98 0.16
C ARG A 52 -4.58 -21.06 -0.60
N GLY A 53 -4.38 -21.22 -1.91
CA GLY A 53 -4.84 -22.38 -2.68
C GLY A 53 -6.33 -22.46 -3.01
N SER A 54 -7.20 -21.58 -2.45
CA SER A 54 -8.63 -21.54 -2.77
C SER A 54 -9.07 -20.19 -3.37
N ASN A 55 -10.00 -20.22 -4.33
CA ASN A 55 -10.56 -19.00 -4.92
C ASN A 55 -11.29 -18.13 -3.86
N LYS A 56 -11.95 -18.77 -2.89
CA LYS A 56 -12.67 -18.08 -1.82
C LYS A 56 -11.73 -17.27 -0.94
N ASP A 57 -10.60 -17.85 -0.55
CA ASP A 57 -9.58 -17.14 0.22
C ASP A 57 -8.93 -16.05 -0.62
N ASN A 58 -8.59 -16.34 -1.87
CA ASN A 58 -8.01 -15.33 -2.76
C ASN A 58 -8.91 -14.08 -2.86
N ILE A 59 -10.21 -14.26 -3.10
CA ILE A 59 -11.18 -13.15 -3.13
C ILE A 59 -11.21 -12.39 -1.80
N ARG A 60 -11.25 -13.11 -0.67
CA ARG A 60 -11.27 -12.50 0.67
C ARG A 60 -10.03 -11.62 0.92
N PHE A 61 -8.86 -12.11 0.55
CA PHE A 61 -7.60 -11.37 0.69
C PHE A 61 -7.50 -10.18 -0.28
N LEU A 62 -8.09 -10.27 -1.47
CA LEU A 62 -8.22 -9.12 -2.37
C LEU A 62 -9.11 -8.02 -1.77
N PHE A 63 -10.17 -8.37 -1.02
CA PHE A 63 -10.95 -7.39 -0.26
C PHE A 63 -10.13 -6.73 0.85
N TYR A 64 -9.28 -7.48 1.55
CA TYR A 64 -8.36 -6.91 2.54
C TYR A 64 -7.34 -5.96 1.90
N ALA A 65 -6.75 -6.34 0.76
CA ALA A 65 -5.87 -5.47 0.00
C ALA A 65 -6.58 -4.18 -0.44
N LYS A 66 -7.83 -4.27 -0.88
CA LYS A 66 -8.67 -3.10 -1.24
C LYS A 66 -8.93 -2.20 -0.04
N GLY A 67 -9.20 -2.77 1.15
CA GLY A 67 -9.34 -2.02 2.40
C GLY A 67 -8.07 -1.25 2.74
N SER A 68 -6.90 -1.91 2.69
CA SER A 68 -5.61 -1.25 2.90
C SER A 68 -5.29 -0.18 1.87
N CYS A 69 -5.74 -0.31 0.62
CA CYS A 69 -5.62 0.77 -0.38
C CYS A 69 -6.39 2.03 0.03
N ALA A 70 -7.60 1.88 0.57
CA ALA A 70 -8.42 3.02 1.00
C ALA A 70 -7.81 3.73 2.23
N GLU A 71 -7.30 2.95 3.19
CA GLU A 71 -6.55 3.48 4.33
C GLU A 71 -5.29 4.22 3.89
N LEU A 72 -4.48 3.61 3.02
CA LEU A 72 -3.28 4.22 2.47
C LEU A 72 -3.59 5.53 1.74
N LEU A 73 -4.62 5.55 0.89
CA LEU A 73 -5.02 6.77 0.17
C LEU A 73 -5.38 7.88 1.16
N THR A 74 -6.14 7.56 2.20
CA THR A 74 -6.52 8.50 3.26
C THR A 74 -5.28 9.08 3.94
N GLN A 75 -4.34 8.22 4.32
CA GLN A 75 -3.08 8.65 4.96
C GLN A 75 -2.20 9.46 3.99
N VAL A 76 -2.13 9.13 2.69
CA VAL A 76 -1.39 9.93 1.70
C VAL A 76 -1.98 11.33 1.55
N LEU A 77 -3.31 11.44 1.51
CA LEU A 77 -3.99 12.74 1.48
C LEU A 77 -3.68 13.55 2.74
N LEU A 78 -3.82 12.95 3.93
CA LEU A 78 -3.47 13.59 5.19
C LEU A 78 -2.00 14.03 5.23
N ALA A 79 -1.07 13.14 4.85
CA ALA A 79 0.36 13.43 4.79
C ALA A 79 0.67 14.62 3.87
N THR A 80 -0.10 14.79 2.80
CA THR A 80 0.05 15.91 1.88
C THR A 80 -0.43 17.22 2.52
N GLU A 81 -1.59 17.20 3.16
CA GLU A 81 -2.17 18.39 3.82
C GLU A 81 -1.35 18.86 5.03
N ILE A 82 -0.78 17.94 5.81
CA ILE A 82 0.08 18.27 6.97
C ILE A 82 1.56 18.48 6.57
N GLY A 83 1.89 18.44 5.28
CA GLY A 83 3.22 18.75 4.75
C GLY A 83 4.28 17.66 4.93
N TYR A 84 3.89 16.42 5.27
CA TYR A 84 4.82 15.28 5.36
C TYR A 84 5.20 14.73 3.98
N LEU A 85 4.28 14.81 3.02
CA LEU A 85 4.54 14.49 1.61
C LEU A 85 4.37 15.74 0.77
N LYS A 86 5.26 15.93 -0.21
CA LYS A 86 5.08 16.98 -1.20
C LYS A 86 3.89 16.62 -2.08
N LYS A 87 3.00 17.59 -2.30
CA LYS A 87 1.95 17.48 -3.31
C LYS A 87 2.62 17.16 -4.64
N MET A 88 2.34 15.99 -5.20
CA MET A 88 2.76 15.71 -6.57
C MET A 88 2.07 16.74 -7.46
N LYS A 89 2.84 17.49 -8.24
CA LYS A 89 2.27 18.24 -9.36
C LYS A 89 1.54 17.21 -10.21
N SER A 90 0.22 17.37 -10.37
CA SER A 90 -0.57 16.51 -11.25
C SER A 90 0.08 16.52 -12.62
N VAL A 91 0.73 15.41 -12.99
CA VAL A 91 0.91 15.09 -14.39
C VAL A 91 -0.39 14.39 -14.75
N ILE A 92 -1.20 15.14 -15.50
CA ILE A 92 -2.45 14.71 -16.11
C ILE A 92 -2.24 13.33 -16.76
#